data_AF-A0AAE3XMR0-F1
#
_entry.id   AF-A0AAE3XMR0-F1
#
_cell.length_a   1.000
_cell.length_b   1.000
_cell.length_c   1.000
_cell.angle_alpha   90.00
_cell.angle_beta   90.00
_cell.angle_gamma   90.00
#
_symmetry.space_group_name_H-M   'P 1'
#
loop_
_entity.id
_entity.type
_entity.pdbx_description
1 polymer ?
#
loop_
_entity_poly.entity_id
_entity_poly.type
_entity_poly.pdbx_seq_one_letter_code
_entity_poly.pdbx_strand_id
1 'polypeptide(L)'
;MSEKVPLTYYEVKSLLEQLGNGLDKEPLDLEGVDFNLIKEKGANILSKLAFEGALNALEYVLGKGADPNLYSSVYDYYKGPALLFALQNNISKVGVKKKIVETLISYKADVKSVVEWLDDETDSTASGSLIDYGMTLVRENIEVYEDEDYDAQSRKSSKEELIGLQSMLSVLKDYGADINDDMKEEYLSFMKREFDSAKKHDPKELLRKGIKILDVDERVIQLPEAAKSVCFGIMENESFMPSAEWADLFERLVKCSLTFEEVSEEVYGEVVAFVDDEGDLCQGWDYYNWFSELVELLMHEEAIKNPKWMSLLSLVVDEEAKYNSEIDFEFEELIALPHVQNHKSYEQIKKIVKEYIG
;
A
#
# COMPACT_ATOMS: atom_id res chain seq x y z
N MET A 1 -5.54 32.77 -37.22
CA MET A 1 -5.78 31.85 -36.08
C MET A 1 -4.91 30.64 -36.34
N SER A 2 -3.84 30.41 -35.57
CA SER A 2 -3.11 29.16 -35.69
C SER A 2 -3.97 28.06 -35.07
N GLU A 3 -4.23 26.98 -35.81
CA GLU A 3 -4.76 25.75 -35.22
C GLU A 3 -3.80 25.32 -34.12
N LYS A 4 -4.24 25.37 -32.85
CA LYS A 4 -3.51 24.70 -31.77
C LYS A 4 -3.49 23.20 -32.13
N VAL A 5 -2.31 22.61 -32.17
CA VAL A 5 -2.15 21.16 -32.36
C VAL A 5 -2.88 20.46 -31.21
N PRO A 6 -3.73 19.45 -31.47
CA PRO A 6 -4.39 18.71 -30.40
C PRO A 6 -3.37 18.06 -29.48
N LEU A 7 -3.52 18.24 -28.18
CA LEU A 7 -2.66 17.59 -27.19
C LEU A 7 -2.85 16.07 -27.27
N THR A 8 -1.74 15.35 -27.18
CA THR A 8 -1.70 13.90 -27.06
C THR A 8 -2.14 13.46 -25.66
N TYR A 9 -2.46 12.18 -25.52
CA TYR A 9 -2.77 11.57 -24.22
C TYR A 9 -1.67 11.84 -23.17
N TYR A 10 -0.40 11.64 -23.53
CA TYR A 10 0.72 11.79 -22.61
C TYR A 10 0.98 13.25 -22.22
N GLU A 11 0.76 14.19 -23.14
CA GLU A 11 0.84 15.62 -22.82
C GLU A 11 -0.27 16.03 -21.85
N VAL A 12 -1.51 15.58 -22.08
CA VAL A 12 -2.62 15.83 -21.15
C VAL A 12 -2.35 15.19 -19.80
N LYS A 13 -1.88 13.94 -19.76
CA LYS A 13 -1.58 13.22 -18.53
C LYS A 13 -0.48 13.92 -17.71
N SER A 14 0.63 14.28 -18.35
CA SER A 14 1.75 14.97 -17.69
C SER A 14 1.35 16.34 -17.12
N LEU A 15 0.46 17.07 -17.80
CA LEU A 15 -0.11 18.30 -17.25
C LEU A 15 -0.99 18.03 -16.03
N LEU A 16 -1.81 16.97 -16.06
CA LEU A 16 -2.68 16.60 -14.93
C LEU A 16 -1.90 16.10 -13.70
N GLU A 17 -0.77 15.42 -13.89
CA GLU A 17 0.12 14.95 -12.81
C GLU A 17 0.64 16.12 -11.95
N GLN A 18 0.71 17.35 -12.50
CA GLN A 18 1.11 18.55 -11.75
C GLN A 18 0.12 18.92 -10.63
N LEU A 19 -1.14 18.46 -10.70
CA LEU A 19 -2.16 18.70 -9.67
C LEU A 19 -1.95 17.88 -8.38
N GLY A 20 -1.14 16.82 -8.43
CA GLY A 20 -0.83 15.97 -7.27
C GLY A 20 0.23 16.56 -6.34
N ASN A 21 1.09 17.45 -6.85
CA ASN A 21 2.33 17.87 -6.18
C ASN A 21 2.19 19.14 -5.32
N GLY A 22 0.97 19.57 -4.98
CA GLY A 22 0.75 20.77 -4.18
C GLY A 22 1.22 22.07 -4.85
N LEU A 23 1.50 22.05 -6.16
CA LEU A 23 1.85 23.25 -6.92
C LEU A 23 0.61 24.14 -7.04
N ASP A 24 0.78 25.39 -6.62
CA ASP A 24 -0.21 26.46 -6.76
C ASP A 24 -0.66 26.55 -8.22
N LYS A 25 -1.88 26.09 -8.49
CA LYS A 25 -2.95 26.62 -9.37
C LYS A 25 -2.56 27.55 -10.53
N GLU A 26 -1.41 27.40 -11.18
CA GLU A 26 -1.27 27.93 -12.52
C GLU A 26 -2.32 27.23 -13.39
N PRO A 27 -3.06 27.98 -14.20
CA PRO A 27 -4.08 27.37 -15.05
C PRO A 27 -3.39 26.38 -15.99
N LEU A 28 -3.64 25.08 -15.80
CA LEU A 28 -3.25 24.06 -16.76
C LEU A 28 -3.74 24.50 -18.15
N ASP A 29 -2.86 24.53 -19.16
CA ASP A 29 -3.23 24.85 -20.56
C ASP A 29 -3.98 23.68 -21.21
N LEU A 30 -5.14 23.36 -20.65
CA LEU A 30 -6.07 22.32 -21.10
C LEU A 30 -7.39 22.95 -21.60
N GLU A 31 -7.35 24.23 -21.99
CA GLU A 31 -8.54 24.91 -22.51
C GLU A 31 -8.96 24.31 -23.86
N GLY A 32 -10.25 23.96 -23.97
CA GLY A 32 -10.81 23.34 -25.18
C GLY A 32 -10.50 21.85 -25.35
N VAL A 33 -9.81 21.22 -24.40
CA VAL A 33 -9.60 19.76 -24.41
C VAL A 33 -10.92 19.05 -24.06
N ASP A 34 -11.38 18.18 -24.95
CA ASP A 34 -12.47 17.26 -24.67
C ASP A 34 -11.89 15.96 -24.08
N PHE A 35 -11.95 15.84 -22.75
CA PHE A 35 -11.41 14.69 -22.02
C PHE A 35 -12.07 13.35 -22.41
N ASN A 36 -13.27 13.37 -22.99
CA ASN A 36 -13.94 12.14 -23.45
C ASN A 36 -13.25 11.52 -24.69
N LEU A 37 -12.48 12.31 -25.43
CA LEU A 37 -11.74 11.87 -26.61
C LEU A 37 -10.30 11.46 -26.29
N ILE A 38 -9.81 11.77 -25.09
CA ILE A 38 -8.44 11.46 -24.67
C ILE A 38 -8.37 10.00 -24.20
N LYS A 39 -7.72 9.15 -25.00
CA LYS A 39 -7.59 7.71 -24.76
C LYS A 39 -6.19 7.19 -25.05
N GLU A 40 -5.78 6.17 -24.30
CA GLU A 40 -4.57 5.37 -24.56
C GLU A 40 -4.93 3.89 -24.48
N LYS A 41 -4.67 3.12 -25.54
CA LYS A 41 -4.95 1.67 -25.59
C LYS A 41 -6.38 1.30 -25.14
N GLY A 42 -7.35 2.13 -25.49
CA GLY A 42 -8.77 1.96 -25.12
C GLY A 42 -9.14 2.52 -23.74
N ALA A 43 -8.16 2.84 -22.89
CA ALA A 43 -8.36 3.48 -21.60
C ALA A 43 -8.72 4.96 -21.82
N ASN A 44 -9.88 5.42 -21.36
CA ASN A 44 -10.11 6.87 -21.31
C ASN A 44 -9.38 7.50 -20.13
N ILE A 45 -9.04 8.79 -20.25
CA ILE A 45 -8.23 9.50 -19.25
C ILE A 45 -8.85 9.42 -17.86
N LEU A 46 -10.17 9.58 -17.74
CA LEU A 46 -10.86 9.53 -16.44
C LEU A 46 -10.73 8.16 -15.76
N SER A 47 -10.85 7.08 -16.52
CA SER A 47 -10.68 5.71 -16.01
C SER A 47 -9.25 5.45 -15.55
N LYS A 48 -8.25 5.97 -16.29
CA LYS A 48 -6.85 5.88 -15.85
C LYS A 48 -6.61 6.63 -14.55
N LEU A 49 -7.13 7.86 -14.42
CA LEU A 49 -6.98 8.65 -13.20
C LEU A 49 -7.65 7.99 -11.98
N ALA A 50 -8.79 7.32 -12.18
CA ALA A 50 -9.46 6.56 -11.12
C ALA A 50 -8.60 5.37 -10.65
N PHE A 51 -8.06 4.60 -11.61
CA PHE A 51 -7.12 3.50 -11.35
C PHE A 51 -5.85 3.97 -10.61
N GLU A 52 -5.26 5.07 -11.07
CA GLU A 52 -4.02 5.64 -10.50
C GLU A 52 -4.24 6.43 -9.21
N GLY A 53 -5.48 6.63 -8.76
CA GLY A 53 -5.71 7.35 -7.52
C GLY A 53 -5.49 8.85 -7.56
N ALA A 54 -5.42 9.42 -8.76
CA ALA A 54 -5.12 10.82 -8.98
C ALA A 54 -6.34 11.71 -8.70
N LEU A 55 -6.80 11.74 -7.44
CA LEU A 55 -8.05 12.38 -7.02
C LEU A 55 -8.19 13.82 -7.51
N ASN A 56 -7.15 14.65 -7.37
CA ASN A 56 -7.19 16.06 -7.79
C ASN A 56 -7.37 16.21 -9.32
N ALA A 57 -6.67 15.38 -10.10
CA ALA A 57 -6.79 15.36 -11.55
C ALA A 57 -8.15 14.82 -11.99
N LEU A 58 -8.65 13.79 -11.31
CA LEU A 58 -9.99 13.23 -11.52
C LEU A 58 -11.08 14.29 -11.29
N GLU A 59 -11.02 15.01 -10.16
CA GLU A 59 -11.94 16.13 -9.86
C GLU A 59 -11.86 17.23 -10.92
N TYR A 60 -10.64 17.56 -11.38
CA TYR A 60 -10.43 18.56 -12.43
C TYR A 60 -11.13 18.18 -13.74
N VAL A 61 -10.87 16.98 -14.27
CA VAL A 61 -11.45 16.58 -15.58
C VAL A 61 -12.96 16.40 -15.52
N LEU A 62 -13.49 15.91 -14.39
CA LEU A 62 -14.94 15.85 -14.14
C LEU A 62 -15.55 17.27 -14.11
N GLY A 63 -14.89 18.22 -13.45
CA GLY A 63 -15.27 19.63 -13.45
C GLY A 63 -15.24 20.29 -14.83
N LYS A 64 -14.52 19.70 -15.78
CA LYS A 64 -14.47 20.11 -17.20
C LYS A 64 -15.44 19.34 -18.11
N GLY A 65 -16.26 18.45 -17.55
CA GLY A 65 -17.31 17.74 -18.29
C GLY A 65 -16.88 16.37 -18.84
N ALA A 66 -15.83 15.75 -18.29
CA ALA A 66 -15.57 14.34 -18.52
C ALA A 66 -16.77 13.50 -18.05
N ASP A 67 -17.22 12.55 -18.88
CA ASP A 67 -18.35 11.67 -18.58
C ASP A 67 -17.87 10.45 -17.78
N PRO A 68 -18.28 10.28 -16.51
CA PRO A 68 -17.87 9.14 -15.71
C PRO A 68 -18.43 7.80 -16.19
N ASN A 69 -19.46 7.82 -17.05
CA ASN A 69 -20.07 6.63 -17.63
C ASN A 69 -19.47 6.25 -18.98
N LEU A 70 -18.49 7.02 -19.47
CA LEU A 70 -17.82 6.68 -20.72
C LEU A 70 -17.10 5.35 -20.57
N TYR A 71 -17.53 4.38 -21.37
CA TYR A 71 -16.98 3.04 -21.35
C TYR A 71 -15.51 3.06 -21.78
N SER A 72 -14.68 2.42 -20.97
CA SER A 72 -13.24 2.26 -21.13
C SER A 72 -12.94 0.77 -21.27
N SER A 73 -11.88 0.45 -21.99
CA SER A 73 -11.41 -0.93 -22.17
C SER A 73 -9.90 -0.96 -22.07
N VAL A 74 -9.35 -1.76 -21.16
CA VAL A 74 -7.91 -1.79 -20.92
C VAL A 74 -7.41 -3.21 -21.11
N TYR A 75 -6.45 -3.39 -22.02
CA TYR A 75 -5.72 -4.65 -22.28
C TYR A 75 -6.61 -5.88 -22.59
N ASP A 76 -7.82 -5.68 -23.13
CA ASP A 76 -8.86 -6.71 -23.34
C ASP A 76 -9.41 -7.37 -22.06
N TYR A 77 -8.77 -7.16 -20.90
CA TYR A 77 -9.13 -7.79 -19.62
C TYR A 77 -10.29 -7.13 -18.90
N TYR A 78 -10.44 -5.80 -18.97
CA TYR A 78 -11.45 -5.09 -18.19
C TYR A 78 -12.17 -4.06 -19.05
N LYS A 79 -13.50 -4.04 -18.96
CA LYS A 79 -14.33 -3.06 -19.67
C LYS A 79 -15.44 -2.52 -18.78
N GLY A 80 -15.53 -1.20 -18.69
CA GLY A 80 -16.46 -0.54 -17.78
C GLY A 80 -16.31 0.98 -17.72
N PRO A 81 -17.17 1.65 -16.95
CA PRO A 81 -17.03 3.07 -16.64
C PRO A 81 -15.88 3.29 -15.64
N ALA A 82 -15.58 4.55 -15.32
CA ALA A 82 -14.51 4.89 -14.38
C ALA A 82 -14.66 4.25 -12.98
N LEU A 83 -15.89 3.91 -12.56
CA LEU A 83 -16.14 3.19 -11.30
C LEU A 83 -15.50 1.80 -11.27
N LEU A 84 -15.43 1.08 -12.40
CA LEU A 84 -14.74 -0.21 -12.48
C LEU A 84 -13.26 -0.06 -12.12
N PHE A 85 -12.62 0.95 -12.70
CA PHE A 85 -11.20 1.22 -12.54
C PHE A 85 -10.87 1.79 -11.16
N ALA A 86 -11.81 2.50 -10.53
CA ALA A 86 -11.67 2.93 -9.14
C ALA A 86 -11.56 1.73 -8.17
N LEU A 87 -12.27 0.63 -8.45
CA LEU A 87 -12.19 -0.58 -7.62
C LEU A 87 -10.83 -1.29 -7.72
N GLN A 88 -10.12 -1.12 -8.84
CA GLN A 88 -8.77 -1.66 -9.05
C GLN A 88 -7.66 -0.79 -8.46
N ASN A 89 -8.00 0.34 -7.86
CA ASN A 89 -7.02 1.21 -7.25
C ASN A 89 -6.43 0.55 -6.01
N ASN A 90 -5.23 0.00 -6.16
CA ASN A 90 -4.50 -0.67 -5.08
C ASN A 90 -3.34 0.16 -4.50
N ILE A 91 -3.10 1.36 -5.03
CA ILE A 91 -1.98 2.21 -4.62
C ILE A 91 -2.38 3.32 -3.66
N SER A 92 -3.67 3.70 -3.62
CA SER A 92 -4.12 4.81 -2.79
C SER A 92 -4.50 4.37 -1.38
N LYS A 93 -4.32 5.26 -0.39
CA LYS A 93 -4.86 5.06 0.96
C LYS A 93 -6.38 4.88 0.91
N VAL A 94 -6.94 4.07 1.82
CA VAL A 94 -8.37 3.74 1.92
C VAL A 94 -9.29 4.96 1.80
N GLY A 95 -8.94 6.08 2.47
CA GLY A 95 -9.71 7.32 2.41
C GLY A 95 -9.78 7.94 1.01
N VAL A 96 -8.70 7.88 0.24
CA VAL A 96 -8.64 8.37 -1.15
C VAL A 96 -9.42 7.45 -2.07
N LYS A 97 -9.28 6.12 -1.94
CA LYS A 97 -10.07 5.14 -2.70
C LYS A 97 -11.57 5.41 -2.55
N LYS A 98 -12.04 5.53 -1.30
CA LYS A 98 -13.43 5.90 -0.98
C LYS A 98 -13.84 7.21 -1.64
N LYS A 99 -12.99 8.23 -1.51
CA LYS A 99 -13.28 9.58 -2.02
C LYS A 99 -13.43 9.60 -3.54
N ILE A 100 -12.62 8.82 -4.27
CA ILE A 100 -12.73 8.70 -5.73
C ILE A 100 -14.10 8.14 -6.12
N VAL A 101 -14.56 7.07 -5.46
CA VAL A 101 -15.89 6.49 -5.72
C VAL A 101 -17.00 7.50 -5.42
N GLU A 102 -16.96 8.17 -4.27
CA GLU A 102 -17.91 9.23 -3.90
C GLU A 102 -17.92 10.38 -4.93
N THR A 103 -16.75 10.81 -5.38
CA THR A 103 -16.59 11.88 -6.37
C THR A 103 -17.21 11.45 -7.70
N LEU A 104 -16.89 10.27 -8.22
CA LEU A 104 -17.50 9.75 -9.46
C LEU A 104 -19.03 9.71 -9.37
N ILE A 105 -19.59 9.20 -8.27
CA ILE A 105 -21.04 9.16 -8.03
C ILE A 105 -21.63 10.57 -7.98
N SER A 106 -20.95 11.53 -7.33
CA SER A 106 -21.42 12.92 -7.26
C SER A 106 -21.53 13.58 -8.65
N TYR A 107 -20.69 13.14 -9.58
CA TYR A 107 -20.71 13.50 -11.00
C TYR A 107 -21.61 12.59 -11.86
N LYS A 108 -22.55 11.86 -11.24
CA LYS A 108 -23.56 11.03 -11.92
C LYS A 108 -23.01 9.77 -12.58
N ALA A 109 -21.95 9.18 -12.04
CA ALA A 109 -21.58 7.82 -12.38
C ALA A 109 -22.73 6.85 -12.04
N ASP A 110 -23.03 5.92 -12.95
CA ASP A 110 -24.07 4.91 -12.80
C ASP A 110 -23.53 3.71 -12.04
N VAL A 111 -23.96 3.60 -10.78
CA VAL A 111 -23.60 2.50 -9.88
C VAL A 111 -24.25 1.15 -10.26
N LYS A 112 -25.17 1.16 -11.22
CA LYS A 112 -25.82 -0.05 -11.76
C LYS A 112 -25.24 -0.50 -13.09
N SER A 113 -24.13 0.10 -13.51
CA SER A 113 -23.42 -0.29 -14.72
C SER A 113 -23.07 -1.77 -14.67
N VAL A 114 -23.33 -2.46 -15.78
CA VAL A 114 -22.77 -3.80 -16.03
C VAL A 114 -21.35 -3.63 -16.55
N VAL A 115 -20.44 -4.38 -15.97
CA VAL A 115 -19.00 -4.35 -16.30
C VAL A 115 -18.54 -5.73 -16.72
N GLU A 116 -17.43 -5.78 -17.47
CA GLU A 116 -16.79 -7.00 -17.93
C GLU A 116 -15.36 -7.09 -17.35
N TRP A 117 -14.96 -8.29 -16.94
CA TRP A 117 -13.60 -8.58 -16.48
C TRP A 117 -13.15 -9.97 -16.94
N LEU A 118 -11.85 -10.21 -16.99
CA LEU A 118 -11.29 -11.54 -17.14
C LEU A 118 -11.42 -12.26 -15.79
N ASP A 119 -12.05 -13.42 -15.83
CA ASP A 119 -12.10 -14.35 -14.71
C ASP A 119 -10.90 -15.30 -14.85
N ASP A 120 -9.93 -15.13 -13.95
CA ASP A 120 -8.66 -15.85 -13.99
C ASP A 120 -8.82 -17.35 -13.69
N GLU A 121 -9.87 -17.76 -12.96
CA GLU A 121 -10.14 -19.18 -12.69
C GLU A 121 -10.60 -19.92 -13.94
N THR A 122 -11.38 -19.24 -14.79
CA THR A 122 -12.02 -19.85 -15.97
C THR A 122 -11.34 -19.48 -17.28
N ASP A 123 -10.37 -18.56 -17.26
CA ASP A 123 -9.75 -17.95 -18.45
C ASP A 123 -10.81 -17.43 -19.43
N SER A 124 -11.85 -16.79 -18.88
CA SER A 124 -13.03 -16.35 -19.66
C SER A 124 -13.52 -14.97 -19.25
N THR A 125 -14.21 -14.28 -20.15
CA THR A 125 -14.81 -12.98 -19.83
C THR A 125 -16.06 -13.19 -18.98
N ALA A 126 -16.02 -12.72 -17.74
CA ALA A 126 -17.17 -12.58 -16.86
C ALA A 126 -17.83 -11.20 -17.05
N SER A 127 -19.10 -11.11 -16.67
CA SER A 127 -19.84 -9.84 -16.65
C SER A 127 -20.83 -9.80 -15.50
N GLY A 128 -20.99 -8.64 -14.87
CA GLY A 128 -21.84 -8.48 -13.69
C GLY A 128 -21.91 -7.04 -13.20
N SER A 129 -22.41 -6.84 -11.98
CA SER A 129 -22.43 -5.53 -11.36
C SER A 129 -21.04 -5.09 -10.89
N LEU A 130 -20.91 -3.81 -10.53
CA LEU A 130 -19.70 -3.31 -9.87
C LEU A 130 -19.41 -4.01 -8.53
N ILE A 131 -20.44 -4.45 -7.80
CA ILE A 131 -20.24 -5.21 -6.56
C ILE A 131 -19.77 -6.63 -6.87
N ASP A 132 -20.32 -7.27 -7.91
CA ASP A 132 -19.89 -8.61 -8.31
C ASP A 132 -18.40 -8.61 -8.67
N TYR A 133 -17.96 -7.62 -9.46
CA TYR A 133 -16.54 -7.44 -9.78
C TYR A 133 -15.68 -7.17 -8.55
N GLY A 134 -16.09 -6.25 -7.68
CA GLY A 134 -15.31 -5.95 -6.48
C GLY A 134 -15.22 -7.13 -5.52
N MET A 135 -16.22 -8.02 -5.49
CA MET A 135 -16.16 -9.27 -4.74
C MET A 135 -15.19 -10.29 -5.35
N THR A 136 -14.96 -10.29 -6.66
CA THR A 136 -13.85 -11.05 -7.27
C THR A 136 -12.51 -10.60 -6.70
N LEU A 137 -12.26 -9.28 -6.68
CA LEU A 137 -11.04 -8.71 -6.08
C LEU A 137 -10.92 -9.05 -4.58
N VAL A 138 -12.05 -9.13 -3.87
CA VAL A 138 -12.07 -9.55 -2.47
C VAL A 138 -11.58 -11.00 -2.31
N ARG A 139 -12.00 -11.92 -3.19
CA ARG A 139 -11.56 -13.33 -3.11
C ARG A 139 -10.07 -13.46 -3.33
N GLU A 140 -9.55 -12.83 -4.38
CA GLU A 140 -8.11 -12.80 -4.71
C GLU A 140 -7.28 -12.29 -3.51
N ASN A 141 -7.73 -11.22 -2.87
CA ASN A 141 -7.00 -10.66 -1.72
C ASN A 141 -7.22 -11.45 -0.43
N ILE A 142 -8.36 -12.12 -0.24
CA ILE A 142 -8.58 -13.01 0.92
C ILE A 142 -7.63 -14.20 0.84
N GLU A 143 -7.43 -14.79 -0.34
CA GLU A 143 -6.50 -15.90 -0.55
C GLU A 143 -5.09 -15.49 -0.10
N VAL A 144 -4.56 -14.40 -0.66
CA VAL A 144 -3.24 -13.89 -0.28
C VAL A 144 -3.18 -13.55 1.21
N TYR A 145 -4.20 -12.89 1.77
CA TYR A 145 -4.22 -12.46 3.17
C TYR A 145 -4.24 -13.62 4.17
N GLU A 146 -4.96 -14.70 3.86
CA GLU A 146 -5.13 -15.85 4.75
C GLU A 146 -4.04 -16.91 4.60
N ASP A 147 -3.37 -16.96 3.45
CA ASP A 147 -2.38 -17.99 3.16
C ASP A 147 -1.00 -17.65 3.80
N GLU A 148 -0.54 -18.56 4.66
CA GLU A 148 0.73 -18.44 5.37
C GLU A 148 1.94 -18.62 4.43
N ASP A 149 1.75 -19.20 3.24
CA ASP A 149 2.80 -19.42 2.24
C ASP A 149 3.20 -18.13 1.48
N TYR A 150 2.33 -17.10 1.48
CA TYR A 150 2.70 -15.79 0.93
C TYR A 150 3.66 -15.07 1.87
N ASP A 151 4.50 -14.20 1.31
CA ASP A 151 5.34 -13.36 2.15
C ASP A 151 4.47 -12.35 2.92
N ALA A 152 5.06 -11.86 4.00
CA ALA A 152 4.36 -11.09 4.99
C ALA A 152 4.01 -9.65 4.51
N GLN A 153 4.76 -9.11 3.54
CA GLN A 153 4.44 -7.85 2.87
C GLN A 153 3.25 -8.00 1.91
N SER A 154 3.18 -9.10 1.16
CA SER A 154 2.02 -9.44 0.32
C SER A 154 0.74 -9.52 1.14
N ARG A 155 0.78 -10.19 2.31
CA ARG A 155 -0.37 -10.24 3.23
C ARG A 155 -0.80 -8.86 3.74
N LYS A 156 0.15 -8.00 4.08
CA LYS A 156 -0.13 -6.61 4.50
C LYS A 156 -0.82 -5.84 3.39
N SER A 157 -0.27 -5.88 2.18
CA SER A 157 -0.85 -5.22 1.02
C SER A 157 -2.28 -5.69 0.75
N SER A 158 -2.53 -7.01 0.78
CA SER A 158 -3.88 -7.55 0.61
C SER A 158 -4.83 -7.17 1.74
N LYS A 159 -4.37 -7.08 2.99
CA LYS A 159 -5.18 -6.56 4.10
C LYS A 159 -5.64 -5.13 3.84
N GLU A 160 -4.74 -4.25 3.42
CA GLU A 160 -5.07 -2.86 3.10
C GLU A 160 -6.03 -2.76 1.92
N GLU A 161 -5.85 -3.62 0.91
CA GLU A 161 -6.77 -3.74 -0.23
C GLU A 161 -8.18 -4.13 0.23
N LEU A 162 -8.28 -5.16 1.08
CA LEU A 162 -9.57 -5.63 1.61
C LEU A 162 -10.31 -4.54 2.39
N ILE A 163 -9.61 -3.76 3.22
CA ILE A 163 -10.22 -2.62 3.93
C ILE A 163 -10.66 -1.53 2.94
N GLY A 164 -9.85 -1.28 1.90
CA GLY A 164 -10.20 -0.40 0.78
C GLY A 164 -11.47 -0.82 0.06
N LEU A 165 -11.55 -2.09 -0.32
CA LEU A 165 -12.70 -2.71 -0.97
C LEU A 165 -13.94 -2.68 -0.08
N GLN A 166 -13.84 -2.99 1.22
CA GLN A 166 -14.96 -2.83 2.16
C GLN A 166 -15.52 -1.41 2.10
N SER A 167 -14.64 -0.40 2.16
CA SER A 167 -15.05 1.00 2.13
C SER A 167 -15.70 1.40 0.81
N MET A 168 -15.13 1.01 -0.34
CA MET A 168 -15.68 1.34 -1.66
C MET A 168 -17.00 0.62 -1.94
N LEU A 169 -17.08 -0.68 -1.63
CA LEU A 169 -18.28 -1.49 -1.84
C LEU A 169 -19.44 -1.08 -0.93
N SER A 170 -19.15 -0.61 0.30
CA SER A 170 -20.15 0.02 1.15
C SER A 170 -20.77 1.24 0.46
N VAL A 171 -19.95 2.13 -0.10
CA VAL A 171 -20.43 3.33 -0.81
C VAL A 171 -21.29 2.92 -2.01
N LEU A 172 -20.80 2.02 -2.86
CA LEU A 172 -21.58 1.55 -4.01
C LEU A 172 -22.94 0.98 -3.57
N LYS A 173 -22.96 0.18 -2.50
CA LYS A 173 -24.20 -0.40 -1.99
C LYS A 173 -25.17 0.65 -1.44
N ASP A 174 -24.67 1.62 -0.69
CA ASP A 174 -25.47 2.72 -0.14
C ASP A 174 -26.14 3.57 -1.24
N TYR A 175 -25.49 3.68 -2.40
CA TYR A 175 -26.03 4.37 -3.58
C TYR A 175 -26.86 3.47 -4.50
N GLY A 176 -27.08 2.21 -4.13
CA GLY A 176 -28.01 1.31 -4.80
C GLY A 176 -27.41 0.51 -5.94
N ALA A 177 -26.10 0.22 -5.91
CA ALA A 177 -25.51 -0.81 -6.75
C ALA A 177 -26.18 -2.17 -6.48
N ASP A 178 -26.38 -2.93 -7.56
CA ASP A 178 -26.99 -4.25 -7.52
C ASP A 178 -25.97 -5.28 -7.01
N ILE A 179 -26.47 -6.31 -6.32
CA ILE A 179 -25.68 -7.45 -5.86
C ILE A 179 -26.37 -8.68 -6.41
N ASN A 180 -25.63 -9.59 -7.05
CA ASN A 180 -26.16 -10.89 -7.40
C ASN A 180 -26.70 -11.62 -6.15
N ASP A 181 -27.89 -12.19 -6.24
CA ASP A 181 -28.51 -12.92 -5.13
C ASP A 181 -27.59 -14.05 -4.61
N ASP A 182 -26.85 -14.70 -5.50
CA ASP A 182 -25.90 -15.77 -5.16
C ASP A 182 -24.68 -15.25 -4.35
N MET A 183 -24.33 -13.97 -4.50
CA MET A 183 -23.17 -13.34 -3.84
C MET A 183 -23.54 -12.58 -2.57
N LYS A 184 -24.84 -12.47 -2.27
CA LYS A 184 -25.34 -11.62 -1.18
C LYS A 184 -24.86 -12.06 0.19
N GLU A 185 -24.83 -13.36 0.46
CA GLU A 185 -24.36 -13.89 1.75
C GLU A 185 -22.85 -13.65 1.93
N GLU A 186 -22.08 -13.89 0.87
CA GLU A 186 -20.63 -13.67 0.85
C GLU A 186 -20.30 -12.19 1.06
N TYR A 187 -20.96 -11.29 0.33
CA TYR A 187 -20.85 -9.84 0.52
C TYR A 187 -21.14 -9.44 1.98
N LEU A 188 -22.25 -9.91 2.55
CA LEU A 188 -22.61 -9.58 3.93
C LEU A 188 -21.62 -10.15 4.96
N SER A 189 -21.02 -11.30 4.67
CA SER A 189 -19.95 -11.89 5.48
C SER A 189 -18.70 -11.02 5.42
N PHE A 190 -18.26 -10.67 4.21
CA PHE A 190 -17.11 -9.80 3.98
C PHE A 190 -17.26 -8.43 4.64
N MET A 191 -18.43 -7.78 4.52
CA MET A 191 -18.69 -6.48 5.11
C MET A 191 -18.69 -6.48 6.66
N LYS A 192 -18.84 -7.65 7.30
CA LYS A 192 -18.75 -7.81 8.76
C LYS A 192 -17.37 -8.27 9.22
N ARG A 193 -16.49 -8.62 8.29
CA ARG A 193 -15.17 -9.13 8.60
C ARG A 193 -14.32 -8.02 9.21
N GLU A 194 -13.72 -8.32 10.35
CA GLU A 194 -12.74 -7.46 10.99
C GLU A 194 -11.35 -7.88 10.49
N PHE A 195 -10.64 -6.95 9.86
CA PHE A 195 -9.25 -7.13 9.47
C PHE A 195 -8.38 -6.64 10.63
N ASP A 196 -8.06 -7.59 11.51
CA ASP A 196 -7.55 -7.42 12.88
C ASP A 196 -6.31 -6.53 13.01
N SER A 197 -6.49 -5.22 13.07
CA SER A 197 -5.56 -4.37 13.80
C SER A 197 -5.97 -4.26 15.28
N ALA A 198 -7.27 -4.27 15.59
CA ALA A 198 -7.80 -3.93 16.92
C ALA A 198 -8.19 -5.09 17.86
N LYS A 199 -8.11 -6.37 17.43
CA LYS A 199 -8.39 -7.49 18.36
C LYS A 199 -7.35 -7.48 19.47
N LYS A 200 -7.83 -7.54 20.72
CA LYS A 200 -6.97 -7.64 21.90
C LYS A 200 -6.39 -9.05 21.97
N HIS A 201 -5.09 -9.16 21.73
CA HIS A 201 -4.33 -10.38 22.01
C HIS A 201 -3.64 -10.27 23.37
N ASP A 202 -3.26 -11.42 23.95
CA ASP A 202 -2.34 -11.42 25.09
C ASP A 202 -0.93 -11.06 24.60
N PRO A 203 -0.33 -9.93 25.03
CA PRO A 203 1.01 -9.54 24.61
C PRO A 203 2.06 -10.61 24.87
N LYS A 204 1.89 -11.42 25.92
CA LYS A 204 2.84 -12.50 26.25
C LYS A 204 2.73 -13.67 25.28
N GLU A 205 1.54 -13.92 24.75
CA GLU A 205 1.35 -14.95 23.73
C GLU A 205 2.01 -14.52 22.42
N LEU A 206 1.78 -13.27 22.00
CA LEU A 206 2.40 -12.71 20.80
C LEU A 206 3.93 -12.70 20.88
N LEU A 207 4.50 -12.29 22.02
CA LEU A 207 5.96 -12.36 22.25
C LEU A 207 6.50 -13.79 22.13
N ARG A 208 5.83 -14.77 22.76
CA ARG A 208 6.25 -16.19 22.66
C ARG A 208 6.16 -16.70 21.23
N LYS A 209 5.09 -16.34 20.50
CA LYS A 209 4.93 -16.71 19.09
C LYS A 209 6.06 -16.11 18.24
N GLY A 210 6.36 -14.82 18.42
CA GLY A 210 7.43 -14.14 17.69
C GLY A 210 8.81 -14.74 17.97
N ILE A 211 9.14 -14.96 19.24
CA ILE A 211 10.41 -15.62 19.62
C ILE A 211 10.52 -17.01 18.98
N LYS A 212 9.43 -17.78 18.95
CA LYS A 212 9.42 -19.11 18.33
C LYS A 212 9.64 -19.05 16.82
N ILE A 213 9.09 -18.04 16.12
CA ILE A 213 9.30 -17.87 14.67
C ILE A 213 10.76 -17.51 14.37
N LEU A 214 11.38 -16.67 15.21
CA LEU A 214 12.79 -16.29 15.06
C LEU A 214 13.79 -17.40 15.43
N ASP A 215 13.32 -18.50 16.02
CA ASP A 215 14.13 -19.66 16.40
C ASP A 215 14.30 -20.58 15.19
N VAL A 216 15.19 -20.17 14.28
CA VAL A 216 15.49 -20.85 13.01
C VAL A 216 16.81 -21.62 13.08
N ASP A 217 16.91 -22.73 12.34
CA ASP A 217 18.10 -23.59 12.31
C ASP A 217 19.18 -23.01 11.38
N GLU A 218 18.80 -22.61 10.17
CA GLU A 218 19.71 -22.07 9.15
C GLU A 218 19.58 -20.54 9.12
N ARG A 219 20.31 -19.86 10.02
CA ARG A 219 20.13 -18.43 10.30
C ARG A 219 20.15 -17.55 9.05
N VAL A 220 21.17 -17.64 8.19
CA VAL A 220 21.27 -16.77 7.00
C VAL A 220 20.15 -17.02 5.99
N ILE A 221 19.70 -18.28 5.87
CA ILE A 221 18.71 -18.70 4.86
C ILE A 221 17.28 -18.42 5.34
N GLN A 222 16.98 -18.70 6.61
CA GLN A 222 15.61 -18.74 7.15
C GLN A 222 15.25 -17.49 7.94
N LEU A 223 16.23 -16.81 8.56
CA LEU A 223 15.94 -15.67 9.42
C LEU A 223 15.31 -14.48 8.69
N PRO A 224 15.69 -14.14 7.44
CA PRO A 224 15.08 -13.01 6.73
C PRO A 224 13.55 -13.14 6.62
N GLU A 225 13.08 -14.30 6.16
CA GLU A 225 11.64 -14.57 6.05
C GLU A 225 10.97 -14.65 7.43
N ALA A 226 11.61 -15.29 8.40
CA ALA A 226 11.10 -15.36 9.77
C ALA A 226 10.94 -13.97 10.41
N ALA A 227 11.91 -13.07 10.21
CA ALA A 227 11.88 -11.72 10.74
C ALA A 227 10.76 -10.89 10.09
N LYS A 228 10.64 -10.93 8.76
CA LYS A 228 9.55 -10.26 8.04
C LYS A 228 8.18 -10.80 8.45
N SER A 229 8.05 -12.12 8.61
CA SER A 229 6.84 -12.77 9.15
C SER A 229 6.48 -12.26 10.55
N VAL A 230 7.46 -12.05 11.43
CA VAL A 230 7.22 -11.44 12.75
C VAL A 230 6.82 -9.97 12.64
N CYS A 231 7.48 -9.18 11.78
CA CYS A 231 7.14 -7.78 11.56
C CYS A 231 5.67 -7.61 11.17
N PHE A 232 5.24 -8.23 10.07
CA PHE A 232 3.88 -8.02 9.56
C PHE A 232 2.82 -8.92 10.21
N GLY A 233 3.19 -10.12 10.66
CA GLY A 233 2.25 -11.09 11.24
C GLY A 233 1.99 -10.92 12.73
N ILE A 234 2.88 -10.24 13.45
CA ILE A 234 2.80 -10.10 14.92
C ILE A 234 2.94 -8.65 15.36
N MET A 235 4.00 -7.97 14.92
CA MET A 235 4.36 -6.64 15.44
C MET A 235 3.40 -5.53 14.99
N GLU A 236 2.69 -5.71 13.87
CA GLU A 236 1.65 -4.79 13.39
C GLU A 236 0.35 -4.81 14.20
N ASN A 237 0.22 -5.69 15.19
CA ASN A 237 -0.97 -5.69 16.03
C ASN A 237 -1.04 -4.43 16.91
N GLU A 238 -2.02 -3.56 16.67
CA GLU A 238 -2.20 -2.29 17.38
C GLU A 238 -2.35 -2.47 18.88
N SER A 239 -3.01 -3.54 19.32
CA SER A 239 -3.19 -3.81 20.75
C SER A 239 -1.88 -4.27 21.42
N PHE A 240 -0.94 -4.78 20.65
CA PHE A 240 0.36 -5.24 21.10
C PHE A 240 1.38 -4.11 21.18
N MET A 241 1.37 -3.18 20.22
CA MET A 241 2.36 -2.09 20.10
C MET A 241 2.63 -1.30 21.39
N PRO A 242 1.63 -0.91 22.21
CA PRO A 242 1.88 -0.18 23.45
C PRO A 242 2.52 -1.00 24.58
N SER A 243 2.64 -2.32 24.42
CA SER A 243 3.09 -3.26 25.47
C SER A 243 4.61 -3.29 25.65
N ALA A 244 5.07 -3.71 26.82
CA ALA A 244 6.50 -3.93 27.06
C ALA A 244 7.03 -5.13 26.26
N GLU A 245 6.17 -6.13 26.04
CA GLU A 245 6.44 -7.33 25.26
C GLU A 245 6.70 -7.02 23.77
N TRP A 246 5.97 -6.06 23.17
CA TRP A 246 6.26 -5.59 21.82
C TRP A 246 7.65 -4.97 21.72
N ALA A 247 8.02 -4.13 22.69
CA ALA A 247 9.36 -3.55 22.74
C ALA A 247 10.46 -4.61 22.93
N ASP A 248 10.22 -5.67 23.72
CA ASP A 248 11.17 -6.79 23.85
C ASP A 248 11.35 -7.53 22.53
N LEU A 249 10.26 -7.79 21.79
CA LEU A 249 10.34 -8.45 20.49
C LEU A 249 11.02 -7.55 19.44
N PHE A 250 10.74 -6.25 19.46
CA PHE A 250 11.40 -5.27 18.61
C PHE A 250 12.93 -5.25 18.83
N GLU A 251 13.37 -5.17 20.10
CA GLU A 251 14.79 -5.21 20.43
C GLU A 251 15.46 -6.52 19.98
N ARG A 252 14.73 -7.64 20.00
CA ARG A 252 15.24 -8.93 19.49
C ARG A 252 15.40 -8.92 17.99
N LEU A 253 14.42 -8.39 17.26
CA LEU A 253 14.50 -8.24 15.80
C LEU A 253 15.72 -7.41 15.40
N VAL A 254 15.98 -6.28 16.06
CA VAL A 254 17.19 -5.49 15.77
C VAL A 254 18.47 -6.29 16.07
N LYS A 255 18.51 -7.02 17.19
CA LYS A 255 19.72 -7.73 17.63
C LYS A 255 19.99 -9.01 16.85
N CYS A 256 18.99 -9.59 16.18
CA CYS A 256 19.19 -10.79 15.37
C CYS A 256 19.53 -10.47 13.90
N SER A 257 19.57 -9.19 13.50
CA SER A 257 19.96 -8.76 12.16
C SER A 257 21.28 -9.38 11.69
N LEU A 258 21.35 -9.68 10.40
CA LEU A 258 22.51 -10.28 9.74
C LEU A 258 23.44 -9.18 9.24
N THR A 259 24.74 -9.28 9.51
CA THR A 259 25.73 -8.39 8.88
C THR A 259 26.03 -8.86 7.46
N PHE A 260 26.49 -7.96 6.61
CA PHE A 260 26.86 -8.31 5.23
C PHE A 260 27.97 -9.38 5.20
N GLU A 261 28.91 -9.29 6.14
CA GLU A 261 29.99 -10.26 6.31
C GLU A 261 29.47 -11.66 6.69
N GLU A 262 28.43 -11.73 7.53
CA GLU A 262 27.81 -13.02 7.90
C GLU A 262 27.13 -13.67 6.69
N VAL A 263 26.42 -12.87 5.89
CA VAL A 263 25.73 -13.38 4.70
C VAL A 263 26.71 -13.73 3.59
N SER A 264 27.74 -12.92 3.35
CA SER A 264 28.76 -13.22 2.34
C SER A 264 29.56 -14.48 2.67
N GLU A 265 29.90 -14.71 3.96
CA GLU A 265 30.58 -15.94 4.37
C GLU A 265 29.75 -17.19 4.04
N GLU A 266 28.43 -17.14 4.23
CA GLU A 266 27.53 -18.26 3.90
C GLU A 266 27.33 -18.41 2.38
N VAL A 267 27.09 -17.30 1.66
CA VAL A 267 26.75 -17.33 0.23
C VAL A 267 27.97 -17.60 -0.65
N TYR A 268 29.11 -17.00 -0.33
CA TYR A 268 30.33 -17.09 -1.12
C TYR A 268 31.35 -18.08 -0.55
N GLY A 269 31.23 -18.45 0.73
CA GLY A 269 32.25 -19.24 1.43
C GLY A 269 33.46 -18.41 1.91
N GLU A 270 33.40 -17.09 1.79
CA GLU A 270 34.39 -16.14 2.31
C GLU A 270 33.76 -14.80 2.68
N VAL A 271 34.37 -14.11 3.65
CA VAL A 271 33.90 -12.79 4.09
C VAL A 271 34.27 -11.73 3.05
N VAL A 272 33.26 -11.05 2.51
CA VAL A 272 33.40 -9.92 1.58
C VAL A 272 32.85 -8.67 2.26
N ALA A 273 33.56 -7.54 2.16
CA ALA A 273 33.03 -6.27 2.64
C ALA A 273 31.97 -5.72 1.67
N PHE A 274 30.96 -5.03 2.19
CA PHE A 274 29.88 -4.47 1.36
C PHE A 274 30.38 -3.67 0.15
N VAL A 275 31.41 -2.83 0.36
CA VAL A 275 32.00 -1.97 -0.69
C VAL A 275 32.81 -2.72 -1.75
N ASP A 276 33.16 -3.98 -1.47
CA ASP A 276 33.96 -4.84 -2.34
C ASP A 276 33.10 -5.85 -3.12
N ASP A 277 31.79 -5.91 -2.86
CA ASP A 277 30.85 -6.78 -3.59
C ASP A 277 30.45 -6.15 -4.95
N GLU A 278 30.84 -6.78 -6.05
CA GLU A 278 30.63 -6.26 -7.42
C GLU A 278 29.20 -6.48 -7.97
N GLY A 279 28.23 -6.93 -7.16
CA GLY A 279 26.82 -6.86 -7.53
C GLY A 279 25.90 -8.03 -7.19
N ASP A 280 26.40 -9.19 -6.76
CA ASP A 280 25.53 -10.36 -6.61
C ASP A 280 24.77 -10.35 -5.27
N LEU A 281 25.38 -9.91 -4.17
CA LEU A 281 24.75 -9.87 -2.85
C LEU A 281 24.23 -8.48 -2.50
N CYS A 282 24.97 -7.42 -2.86
CA CYS A 282 24.57 -6.04 -2.56
C CYS A 282 23.28 -5.63 -3.26
N GLN A 283 22.98 -6.17 -4.46
CA GLN A 283 21.72 -5.91 -5.18
C GLN A 283 20.48 -6.54 -4.49
N GLY A 284 20.69 -7.54 -3.64
CA GLY A 284 19.63 -8.22 -2.89
C GLY A 284 19.69 -7.97 -1.39
N TRP A 285 20.46 -6.98 -0.94
CA TRP A 285 20.75 -6.80 0.48
C TRP A 285 19.49 -6.52 1.32
N ASP A 286 18.51 -5.84 0.73
CA ASP A 286 17.18 -5.57 1.33
C ASP A 286 16.38 -6.84 1.65
N TYR A 287 16.73 -7.97 1.04
CA TYR A 287 16.15 -9.24 1.44
C TYR A 287 16.61 -9.65 2.84
N TYR A 288 17.89 -9.47 3.17
CA TYR A 288 18.54 -9.99 4.38
C TYR A 288 18.42 -9.07 5.60
N ASN A 289 18.01 -7.82 5.39
CA ASN A 289 17.73 -6.86 6.46
C ASN A 289 16.23 -6.56 6.53
N TRP A 290 15.77 -6.09 7.70
CA TRP A 290 14.37 -5.75 7.94
C TRP A 290 14.25 -4.41 8.68
N PHE A 291 15.24 -3.52 8.50
CA PHE A 291 15.24 -2.24 9.19
C PHE A 291 14.18 -1.29 8.64
N SER A 292 13.90 -1.34 7.33
CA SER A 292 12.78 -0.61 6.72
C SER A 292 11.46 -0.97 7.41
N GLU A 293 11.16 -2.27 7.57
CA GLU A 293 9.96 -2.77 8.24
C GLU A 293 9.90 -2.35 9.72
N LEU A 294 11.04 -2.31 10.41
CA LEU A 294 11.10 -1.82 11.80
C LEU A 294 10.81 -0.32 11.89
N VAL A 295 11.26 0.49 10.93
CA VAL A 295 10.90 1.91 10.87
C VAL A 295 9.42 2.08 10.55
N GLU A 296 8.86 1.31 9.60
CA GLU A 296 7.42 1.30 9.33
C GLU A 296 6.59 0.98 10.59
N LEU A 297 7.03 0.01 11.40
CA LEU A 297 6.39 -0.30 12.67
C LEU A 297 6.43 0.89 13.64
N LEU A 298 7.55 1.64 13.68
CA LEU A 298 7.68 2.85 14.50
C LEU A 298 6.83 4.02 13.98
N MET A 299 6.50 4.05 12.69
CA MET A 299 5.59 5.04 12.10
C MET A 299 4.14 4.87 12.59
N HIS A 300 3.77 3.73 13.17
CA HIS A 300 2.39 3.49 13.57
C HIS A 300 1.95 4.37 14.77
N GLU A 301 0.72 4.91 14.74
CA GLU A 301 0.22 5.80 15.81
C GLU A 301 0.14 5.07 17.17
N GLU A 302 -0.09 3.76 17.17
CA GLU A 302 -0.10 2.95 18.40
C GLU A 302 1.32 2.66 18.93
N ALA A 303 2.32 2.57 18.06
CA ALA A 303 3.71 2.35 18.46
C ALA A 303 4.24 3.52 19.30
N ILE A 304 3.87 4.76 18.96
CA ILE A 304 4.32 5.96 19.70
C ILE A 304 3.82 5.99 21.16
N LYS A 305 2.78 5.22 21.48
CA LYS A 305 2.25 5.09 22.84
C LYS A 305 3.13 4.19 23.70
N ASN A 306 4.05 3.42 23.10
CA ASN A 306 4.99 2.59 23.83
C ASN A 306 5.99 3.47 24.62
N PRO A 307 6.17 3.24 25.94
CA PRO A 307 7.13 4.00 26.74
C PRO A 307 8.58 3.93 26.25
N LYS A 308 8.94 2.88 25.50
CA LYS A 308 10.26 2.67 24.91
C LYS A 308 10.39 3.15 23.45
N TRP A 309 9.33 3.70 22.84
CA TRP A 309 9.34 4.06 21.41
C TRP A 309 10.58 4.87 21.00
N MET A 310 10.93 5.91 21.76
CA MET A 310 12.10 6.75 21.46
C MET A 310 13.42 5.98 21.59
N SER A 311 13.56 5.10 22.59
CA SER A 311 14.77 4.27 22.73
C SER A 311 14.87 3.22 21.63
N LEU A 312 13.74 2.73 21.11
CA LEU A 312 13.72 1.79 19.98
C LEU A 312 14.12 2.49 18.69
N LEU A 313 13.63 3.71 18.43
CA LEU A 313 14.07 4.51 17.28
C LEU A 313 15.58 4.79 17.33
N SER A 314 16.10 5.19 18.50
CA SER A 314 17.56 5.35 18.66
C SER A 314 18.32 4.04 18.42
N LEU A 315 17.78 2.91 18.90
CA LEU A 315 18.37 1.60 18.67
C LEU A 315 18.43 1.25 17.18
N VAL A 316 17.36 1.52 16.41
CA VAL A 316 17.37 1.32 14.95
C VAL A 316 18.47 2.16 14.32
N VAL A 317 18.50 3.47 14.60
CA VAL A 317 19.52 4.39 14.03
C VAL A 317 20.95 3.98 14.39
N ASP A 318 21.19 3.58 15.64
CA ASP A 318 22.52 3.18 16.11
C ASP A 318 22.99 1.84 15.53
N GLU A 319 22.06 0.92 15.26
CA GLU A 319 22.37 -0.42 14.76
C GLU A 319 22.43 -0.46 13.23
N GLU A 320 21.48 0.18 12.54
CA GLU A 320 21.42 0.33 11.08
C GLU A 320 22.80 0.68 10.50
N ALA A 321 23.50 1.67 11.07
CA ALA A 321 24.79 2.14 10.57
C ALA A 321 25.87 1.02 10.49
N LYS A 322 25.66 -0.12 11.16
CA LYS A 322 26.52 -1.31 11.10
C LYS A 322 26.13 -2.28 9.97
N TYR A 323 24.89 -2.21 9.50
CA TYR A 323 24.28 -3.14 8.56
C TYR A 323 24.16 -2.60 7.12
N ASN A 324 24.43 -1.31 6.88
CA ASN A 324 24.38 -0.69 5.54
C ASN A 324 23.01 -0.87 4.85
N SER A 325 21.93 -0.67 5.59
CA SER A 325 20.55 -0.64 5.07
C SER A 325 20.16 0.79 4.69
N GLU A 326 19.98 1.08 3.40
CA GLU A 326 19.66 2.42 2.90
C GLU A 326 18.20 2.83 3.26
N ILE A 327 17.94 3.21 4.52
CA ILE A 327 16.59 3.51 5.05
C ILE A 327 16.30 5.01 5.24
N ASP A 328 17.03 5.87 4.52
CA ASP A 328 16.88 7.32 4.59
C ASP A 328 15.43 7.75 4.31
N PHE A 329 14.81 7.12 3.32
CA PHE A 329 13.45 7.44 2.87
C PHE A 329 12.42 7.20 3.98
N GLU A 330 12.49 6.06 4.65
CA GLU A 330 11.60 5.70 5.75
C GLU A 330 11.77 6.66 6.93
N PHE A 331 12.99 7.11 7.22
CA PHE A 331 13.17 8.11 8.26
C PHE A 331 12.60 9.48 7.89
N GLU A 332 12.73 9.89 6.62
CA GLU A 332 12.10 11.12 6.12
C GLU A 332 10.57 11.05 6.22
N GLU A 333 9.98 9.91 5.84
CA GLU A 333 8.55 9.67 6.00
C GLU A 333 8.14 9.72 7.48
N LEU A 334 8.89 9.06 8.37
CA LEU A 334 8.60 9.03 9.81
C LEU A 334 8.51 10.43 10.40
N ILE A 335 9.45 11.33 10.09
CA ILE A 335 9.43 12.71 10.61
C ILE A 335 8.36 13.59 9.95
N ALA A 336 7.86 13.21 8.78
CA ALA A 336 6.78 13.90 8.09
C ALA A 336 5.40 13.58 8.70
N LEU A 337 5.26 12.51 9.47
CA LEU A 337 3.98 12.06 10.03
C LEU A 337 3.40 13.04 11.07
N PRO A 338 2.12 13.43 10.97
CA PRO A 338 1.50 14.39 11.90
C PRO A 338 1.57 13.97 13.37
N HIS A 339 1.35 12.69 13.70
CA HIS A 339 1.41 12.21 15.09
C HIS A 339 2.84 12.19 15.64
N VAL A 340 3.85 11.99 14.79
CA VAL A 340 5.27 12.12 15.16
C VAL A 340 5.63 13.59 15.38
N GLN A 341 5.17 14.49 14.51
CA GLN A 341 5.36 15.94 14.66
C GLN A 341 4.74 16.51 15.94
N ASN A 342 3.61 15.93 16.36
CA ASN A 342 2.92 16.33 17.59
C ASN A 342 3.51 15.66 18.85
N HIS A 343 4.48 14.75 18.72
CA HIS A 343 5.08 14.07 19.85
C HIS A 343 6.00 15.01 20.63
N LYS A 344 5.99 14.90 21.97
CA LYS A 344 6.81 15.75 22.87
C LYS A 344 8.33 15.69 22.60
N SER A 345 8.79 14.62 21.95
CA SER A 345 10.21 14.42 21.60
C SER A 345 10.52 14.76 20.14
N TYR A 346 9.62 15.39 19.39
CA TYR A 346 9.81 15.66 17.95
C TYR A 346 11.14 16.31 17.59
N GLU A 347 11.56 17.35 18.31
CA GLU A 347 12.85 18.00 18.04
C GLU A 347 14.06 17.07 18.25
N GLN A 348 13.97 16.15 19.22
CA GLN A 348 15.01 15.14 19.44
C GLN A 348 15.00 14.08 18.32
N ILE A 349 13.81 13.63 17.91
CA ILE A 349 13.61 12.67 16.81
C ILE A 349 14.22 13.23 15.52
N LYS A 350 13.81 14.46 15.16
CA LYS A 350 14.29 15.17 13.98
C LYS A 350 15.80 15.37 14.01
N LYS A 351 16.38 15.64 15.19
CA LYS A 351 17.82 15.75 15.34
C LYS A 351 18.52 14.41 15.07
N ILE A 352 18.07 13.32 15.68
CA ILE A 352 18.64 11.98 15.50
C ILE A 352 18.59 11.57 14.02
N VAL A 353 17.43 11.71 13.38
CA VAL A 353 17.23 11.39 11.97
C VAL A 353 18.12 12.25 11.06
N LYS A 354 18.25 13.54 11.33
CA LYS A 354 19.14 14.41 10.54
C LYS A 354 20.62 14.07 10.71
N GLU A 355 21.05 13.75 11.93
CA GLU A 355 22.42 13.33 12.19
C GLU A 355 22.76 12.00 11.49
N TYR A 356 21.74 11.17 11.28
CA TYR A 356 21.84 9.94 10.49
C TYR A 356 21.96 10.21 8.98
N ILE A 357 21.03 10.96 8.39
CA ILE A 357 20.97 11.22 6.94
C ILE A 357 22.17 12.07 6.45
N GLY A 358 22.70 12.97 7.29
CA GLY A 358 23.84 13.85 6.95
C GLY A 358 23.47 15.30 6.72
#